data_AF-A0A4R5P800-F1
#
_entry.id   AF-A0A4R5P800-F1
#
_cell.length_a   1.000
_cell.length_b   1.000
_cell.length_c   1.000
_cell.angle_alpha   90.00
_cell.angle_beta   90.00
_cell.angle_gamma   90.00
#
_symmetry.space_group_name_H-M   'P 1'
#
loop_
_entity.id
_entity.type
_entity.pdbx_description
1 polymer ?
#
loop_
_entity_poly.entity_id
_entity_poly.type
_entity_poly.pdbx_seq_one_letter_code
_entity_poly.pdbx_strand_id
1 'polypeptide(L)'
;MAALVSPAPAHADPVIDYTGKTAQTVCALLDSTPTFGGIAVVGQLIHNDGLSYESAGRVIKLSIEAYCPRHVALWNRFVESANSQTPDHTPAVVAPTRVA
;
A
#
# COMPACT_ATOMS: atom_id res chain seq x y z
N MET A 1 39.61 -27.60 13.89
CA MET A 1 39.12 -27.26 12.54
C MET A 1 37.96 -26.30 12.75
N ALA A 2 38.16 -24.99 12.58
CA ALA A 2 37.12 -24.00 12.82
C ALA A 2 36.20 -23.93 11.60
N ALA A 3 34.94 -24.31 11.76
CA ALA A 3 33.93 -24.15 10.72
C ALA A 3 33.62 -22.66 10.58
N LEU A 4 34.01 -22.07 9.46
CA LEU A 4 33.60 -20.73 9.05
C LEU A 4 32.11 -20.81 8.69
N VAL A 5 31.23 -20.58 9.67
CA VAL A 5 29.83 -20.24 9.39
C VAL A 5 29.85 -18.92 8.64
N SER A 6 29.73 -18.99 7.33
CA SER A 6 29.47 -17.81 6.51
C SER A 6 28.09 -17.28 6.92
N PRO A 7 27.95 -16.03 7.40
CA PRO A 7 26.63 -15.48 7.62
C PRO A 7 25.91 -15.53 6.28
N ALA A 8 24.75 -16.19 6.24
CA ALA A 8 23.88 -16.12 5.08
C ALA A 8 23.70 -14.64 4.73
N PRO A 9 23.72 -14.27 3.44
CA PRO A 9 23.48 -12.88 3.05
C PRO A 9 22.15 -12.49 3.71
N ALA A 10 22.20 -11.51 4.60
CA ALA A 10 20.98 -10.89 5.09
C ALA A 10 20.37 -10.23 3.87
N HIS A 11 19.45 -10.92 3.19
CA HIS A 11 18.65 -10.36 2.13
C HIS A 11 17.80 -9.27 2.80
N ALA A 12 18.31 -8.04 2.82
CA ALA A 12 17.54 -6.89 3.23
C ALA A 12 16.26 -6.91 2.40
N ASP A 13 15.11 -6.97 3.07
CA ASP A 13 13.82 -6.98 2.40
C ASP A 13 13.77 -5.74 1.49
N PRO A 14 13.62 -5.91 0.17
CA PRO A 14 13.73 -4.82 -0.78
C PRO A 14 12.65 -3.75 -0.56
N VAL A 15 11.50 -4.13 0.04
CA VAL A 15 10.45 -3.19 0.44
C VAL A 15 10.95 -2.33 1.59
N ILE A 16 11.62 -2.90 2.59
CA ILE A 16 12.16 -2.15 3.73
C ILE A 16 13.26 -1.18 3.28
N ASP A 17 14.21 -1.63 2.45
CA ASP A 17 15.27 -0.76 1.91
C ASP A 17 14.69 0.37 1.05
N TYR A 18 13.75 0.06 0.15
CA TYR A 18 13.07 1.05 -0.68
C TYR A 18 12.26 2.03 0.17
N THR A 19 11.53 1.55 1.18
CA THR A 19 10.76 2.40 2.11
C THR A 19 11.69 3.37 2.85
N GLY A 20 12.83 2.88 3.34
CA GLY A 20 13.82 3.72 4.03
C GLY A 20 14.33 4.89 3.18
N LYS A 21 14.36 4.73 1.86
CA LYS A 21 14.80 5.76 0.90
C LYS A 21 13.68 6.70 0.47
N THR A 22 12.43 6.23 0.43
CA THR A 22 11.32 6.92 -0.25
C THR A 22 10.19 7.39 0.66
N ALA A 23 10.15 6.96 1.93
CA ALA A 23 9.02 7.20 2.81
C ALA A 23 8.65 8.70 2.98
N GLN A 24 9.66 9.58 3.05
CA GLN A 24 9.42 11.03 3.11
C GLN A 24 8.75 11.56 1.83
N THR A 25 9.19 11.08 0.66
CA THR A 25 8.60 11.43 -0.65
C THR A 25 7.16 10.93 -0.75
N VAL A 26 6.90 9.69 -0.32
CA VAL A 26 5.55 9.12 -0.25
C VAL A 26 4.64 9.99 0.60
N CYS A 27 5.10 10.38 1.80
CA CYS A 27 4.33 11.27 2.67
C CYS A 27 4.07 12.64 2.04
N ALA A 28 5.06 13.27 1.41
CA ALA A 28 4.89 14.56 0.73
C ALA A 28 3.88 14.51 -0.43
N LEU A 29 3.84 13.40 -1.17
CA LEU A 29 2.86 13.17 -2.24
C LEU A 29 1.45 13.02 -1.67
N LEU A 30 1.29 12.22 -0.61
CA LEU A 30 0.00 12.06 0.08
C LEU A 30 -0.47 13.36 0.75
N ASP A 31 0.45 14.19 1.23
CA ASP A 31 0.16 15.50 1.80
C ASP A 31 -0.38 16.47 0.76
N SER A 32 0.19 16.44 -0.44
CA SER A 32 -0.22 17.29 -1.56
C SER A 32 -1.54 16.83 -2.16
N THR A 33 -1.80 15.51 -2.16
CA THR A 33 -3.00 14.92 -2.78
C THR A 33 -3.60 13.83 -1.87
N PRO A 34 -4.28 14.19 -0.76
CA PRO A 34 -4.84 13.24 0.21
C PRO A 34 -6.14 12.63 -0.30
N THR A 35 -6.07 11.88 -1.41
CA THR A 35 -7.20 11.25 -2.07
C THR A 35 -6.86 9.80 -2.48
N PHE A 36 -7.87 9.00 -2.83
CA PHE A 36 -7.66 7.65 -3.36
C PHE A 36 -6.84 7.66 -4.66
N GLY A 37 -7.07 8.67 -5.52
CA GLY A 37 -6.27 8.88 -6.72
C GLY A 37 -4.80 9.16 -6.39
N GLY A 38 -4.54 9.94 -5.34
CA GLY A 38 -3.18 10.18 -4.85
C GLY A 38 -2.47 8.90 -4.41
N ILE A 39 -3.15 8.02 -3.66
CA ILE A 39 -2.60 6.71 -3.27
C ILE A 39 -2.31 5.85 -4.50
N ALA A 40 -3.21 5.80 -5.48
CA ALA A 40 -3.02 5.04 -6.72
C ALA A 40 -1.82 5.55 -7.53
N VAL A 41 -1.65 6.87 -7.64
CA VAL A 41 -0.49 7.49 -8.31
C VAL A 41 0.81 7.12 -7.61
N VAL A 42 0.87 7.19 -6.27
CA VAL A 42 2.06 6.77 -5.51
C VAL A 42 2.36 5.29 -5.77
N GLY A 43 1.34 4.43 -5.75
CA GLY A 43 1.49 3.01 -6.06
C GLY A 43 2.05 2.76 -7.46
N GLN A 44 1.58 3.51 -8.45
CA GLN A 44 2.09 3.46 -9.82
C GLN A 44 3.55 3.91 -9.92
N LEU A 45 3.94 4.98 -9.22
CA LEU A 45 5.33 5.46 -9.22
C LEU A 45 6.28 4.39 -8.66
N ILE A 46 5.93 3.79 -7.52
CA ILE A 46 6.72 2.72 -6.91
C ILE A 46 6.76 1.47 -7.82
N HIS A 47 5.66 1.18 -8.52
CA HIS A 47 5.64 0.11 -9.50
C HIS A 47 6.57 0.38 -10.70
N ASN A 48 6.58 1.61 -11.20
CA ASN A 48 7.47 2.02 -12.29
C ASN A 48 8.95 1.95 -11.89
N ASP A 49 9.27 2.06 -10.60
CA ASP A 49 10.61 1.84 -10.06
C ASP A 49 11.01 0.36 -9.97
N GLY A 50 10.12 -0.56 -10.37
CA GLY A 50 10.39 -1.99 -10.53
C GLY A 50 9.81 -2.88 -9.43
N LEU A 51 9.04 -2.33 -8.48
CA LEU A 51 8.37 -3.13 -7.44
C LEU A 51 7.01 -3.65 -7.95
N SER A 52 6.51 -4.74 -7.38
CA SER A 52 5.12 -5.17 -7.64
C SER A 52 4.12 -4.20 -6.99
N TYR A 53 2.87 -4.15 -7.47
CA TYR A 53 1.81 -3.36 -6.82
C TYR A 53 1.57 -3.77 -5.36
N GLU A 54 1.70 -5.06 -5.05
CA GLU A 54 1.65 -5.56 -3.67
C GLU A 54 2.77 -4.96 -2.83
N SER A 55 4.00 -4.98 -3.34
CA SER A 55 5.17 -4.39 -2.68
C SER A 55 5.01 -2.89 -2.51
N ALA A 56 4.48 -2.20 -3.53
CA ALA A 56 4.16 -0.77 -3.48
C ALA A 56 3.13 -0.46 -2.37
N GLY A 57 2.08 -1.26 -2.24
CA GLY A 57 1.11 -1.15 -1.15
C GLY A 57 1.78 -1.31 0.22
N ARG A 58 2.72 -2.24 0.36
CA ARG A 58 3.51 -2.43 1.58
C ARG A 58 4.42 -1.24 1.88
N VAL A 59 5.09 -0.66 0.88
CA VAL A 59 5.87 0.59 1.02
C VAL A 59 4.99 1.73 1.52
N ILE A 60 3.82 1.93 0.90
CA ILE A 60 2.90 3.03 1.28
C ILE A 60 2.42 2.84 2.72
N LYS A 61 1.99 1.64 3.08
CA LYS A 61 1.57 1.33 4.46
C LYS A 61 2.68 1.64 5.47
N LEU A 62 3.88 1.13 5.25
CA LEU A 62 5.02 1.34 6.14
C LEU A 62 5.41 2.82 6.25
N SER A 63 5.34 3.55 5.13
CA SER A 63 5.61 4.99 5.10
C SER A 63 4.61 5.78 5.93
N ILE A 64 3.31 5.46 5.80
CA ILE A 64 2.23 6.11 6.56
C ILE A 64 2.36 5.81 8.04
N GLU A 65 2.56 4.56 8.42
CA GLU A 65 2.66 4.14 9.82
C GLU A 65 3.87 4.76 10.53
N ALA A 66 5.00 4.89 9.84
CA ALA A 66 6.25 5.36 10.45
C ALA A 66 6.48 6.88 10.34
N TYR A 67 6.02 7.54 9.26
CA TYR A 67 6.40 8.92 8.95
C TYR A 67 5.22 9.90 8.84
N CYS A 68 4.04 9.45 8.40
CA CYS A 68 2.88 10.33 8.23
C CYS A 68 1.57 9.70 8.75
N PRO A 69 1.45 9.49 10.07
CA PRO A 69 0.32 8.77 10.67
C PRO A 69 -1.05 9.45 10.45
N ARG A 70 -1.07 10.73 10.09
CA ARG A 70 -2.30 11.45 9.71
C ARG A 70 -3.04 10.84 8.51
N HIS A 71 -2.35 10.09 7.65
CA HIS A 71 -2.95 9.45 6.47
C HIS A 71 -3.47 8.03 6.73
N VAL A 72 -3.35 7.50 7.96
CA VAL A 72 -3.82 6.13 8.30
C VAL A 72 -5.31 5.96 7.98
N ALA A 73 -6.14 6.96 8.29
CA ALA A 73 -7.58 6.87 8.02
C ALA A 73 -7.88 6.82 6.51
N LEU A 74 -7.17 7.61 5.70
CA LEU A 74 -7.28 7.60 4.25
C LEU A 74 -6.86 6.23 3.68
N TRP A 75 -5.72 5.71 4.14
CA TRP A 75 -5.20 4.40 3.75
C TRP A 75 -6.18 3.27 4.07
N ASN A 76 -6.73 3.24 5.28
CA ASN A 76 -7.68 2.21 5.69
C ASN A 76 -8.93 2.19 4.79
N ARG A 77 -9.48 3.35 4.45
CA ARG A 77 -10.63 3.44 3.54
C ARG A 77 -10.29 3.01 2.12
N PHE A 78 -9.07 3.28 1.66
CA PHE A 78 -8.60 2.80 0.35
C PHE A 78 -8.48 1.28 0.32
N VAL A 79 -7.87 0.67 1.35
CA VAL A 79 -7.75 -0.80 1.46
C VAL A 79 -9.12 -1.45 1.57
N GLU A 80 -10.02 -0.90 2.38
CA GLU A 80 -11.41 -1.38 2.50
C GLU A 80 -12.14 -1.33 1.15
N SER A 81 -12.00 -0.23 0.40
CA SER A 81 -12.56 -0.11 -0.95
C SER A 81 -11.96 -1.12 -1.93
N ALA A 82 -10.65 -1.39 -1.87
CA ALA A 82 -9.99 -2.38 -2.71
C ALA A 82 -10.47 -3.81 -2.38
N ASN A 83 -10.63 -4.13 -1.09
CA ASN A 83 -11.14 -5.42 -0.64
C ASN A 83 -12.63 -5.62 -0.94
N SER A 84 -13.42 -4.55 -0.94
CA SER A 84 -14.84 -4.60 -1.31
C SER A 84 -15.07 -4.83 -2.81
N GLN A 85 -14.07 -4.50 -3.63
CA GLN A 85 -14.09 -4.72 -5.08
C GLN A 85 -13.68 -6.14 -5.48
N THR A 86 -13.19 -6.97 -4.54
CA THR A 86 -13.09 -8.41 -4.78
C THR A 86 -14.51 -8.90 -5.09
N PRO A 87 -14.79 -9.40 -6.31
CA PRO A 87 -16.13 -9.84 -6.65
C PRO A 87 -16.44 -11.08 -5.82
N ASP A 88 -17.13 -10.88 -4.70
CA ASP A 88 -18.11 -11.86 -4.26
C ASP A 88 -19.11 -11.97 -5.42
N HIS A 89 -19.27 -13.17 -5.98
CA HIS A 89 -20.30 -13.48 -6.97
C HIS A 89 -21.71 -13.42 -6.34
N THR A 90 -22.06 -12.29 -5.76
CA THR A 90 -23.42 -12.01 -5.32
C THR A 90 -23.75 -10.54 -5.62
N PRO A 91 -24.28 -10.22 -6.80
CA PRO A 91 -24.95 -8.94 -6.98
C PRO A 91 -26.09 -8.85 -5.96
N ALA A 92 -26.02 -7.81 -5.13
CA ALA A 92 -27.13 -7.39 -4.30
C ALA A 92 -28.38 -7.22 -5.18
N VAL A 93 -29.37 -8.10 -5.03
CA VAL A 93 -30.74 -7.78 -5.45
C VAL A 93 -31.29 -6.80 -4.42
N VAL A 94 -30.92 -5.53 -4.57
CA VAL A 94 -31.73 -4.42 -4.06
C VAL A 94 -32.99 -4.41 -4.92
N ALA A 95 -34.06 -5.03 -4.44
CA ALA A 95 -35.38 -4.83 -4.99
C ALA A 95 -35.86 -3.41 -4.60
N PRO A 96 -36.15 -2.51 -5.56
CA PRO A 96 -36.76 -1.23 -5.22
C PRO A 96 -38.21 -1.46 -4.77
N THR A 97 -38.54 -0.86 -3.64
CA THR A 97 -39.90 -0.69 -3.11
C THR A 97 -40.89 -0.30 -4.21
N ARG A 98 -41.94 -1.09 -4.41
CA ARG A 98 -43.17 -0.61 -5.08
C ARG A 98 -44.30 -0.50 -4.05
N VAL A 99 -44.75 0.74 -3.92
CA VAL A 99 -46.02 1.15 -3.34
C VAL A 99 -47.16 0.66 -4.24
N ALA A 100 -48.11 -0.08 -3.69
CA ALA A 100 -49.55 -0.10 -4.02
C ALA A 100 -50.28 -1.05 -3.07
#